data_AF-A0A2V9UBI3-F1
#
_entry.id   AF-A0A2V9UBI3-F1
#
_cell.length_a   1.000
_cell.length_b   1.000
_cell.length_c   1.000
_cell.angle_alpha   90.00
_cell.angle_beta   90.00
_cell.angle_gamma   90.00
#
_symmetry.space_group_name_H-M   'P 1'
#
loop_
_entity.id
_entity.type
_entity.pdbx_description
1 polymer ?
#
loop_
_entity_poly.entity_id
_entity_poly.type
_entity_poly.pdbx_seq_one_letter_code
_entity_poly.pdbx_strand_id
1 'polypeptide(L)' 'MFSIDHLGIAVKSLAAAKGIYEKLGLSVSPEEVVEGEQVRVVMVPVGESRLELLEATSE' A
#
# COMPACT_ATOMS: atom_id res chain seq x y z
N MET A 1 9.54 -21.67 9.73
CA MET A 1 8.13 -21.26 9.56
C MET A 1 8.16 -20.06 8.61
N PHE A 2 7.44 -20.09 7.49
CA PHE A 2 7.38 -18.95 6.57
C PHE A 2 6.17 -18.09 6.93
N SER A 3 6.37 -16.78 7.10
CA SER A 3 5.31 -15.81 7.35
C SER A 3 5.09 -14.96 6.10
N ILE A 4 3.87 -14.47 5.93
CA ILE A 4 3.56 -13.50 4.86
C ILE A 4 4.17 -12.16 5.27
N ASP A 5 5.05 -11.62 4.42
CA ASP A 5 5.59 -10.28 4.64
C ASP A 5 4.51 -9.21 4.36
N HIS A 6 3.94 -9.24 3.16
CA HIS A 6 2.86 -8.34 2.75
C HIS A 6 1.92 -8.97 1.71
N LEU A 7 0.77 -8.32 1.52
CA LEU A 7 -0.19 -8.58 0.44
C LEU A 7 -0.32 -7.32 -0.41
N GLY A 8 0.09 -7.40 -1.68
CA GLY A 8 -0.06 -6.33 -2.67
C GLY A 8 -1.50 -6.19 -3.19
N ILE A 9 -1.98 -4.96 -3.29
CA ILE A 9 -3.32 -4.59 -3.78
C ILE A 9 -3.18 -3.46 -4.78
N ALA A 10 -3.41 -3.75 -6.06
CA ALA A 10 -3.48 -2.73 -7.10
C ALA A 10 -4.74 -1.87 -6.93
N VAL A 11 -4.57 -0.55 -6.90
CA VAL A 11 -5.64 0.42 -6.71
C VAL A 11 -5.59 1.47 -7.82
N LYS A 12 -6.77 1.98 -8.20
CA LYS A 12 -6.89 3.07 -9.18
C LYS A 12 -6.46 4.42 -8.62
N SER A 13 -6.59 4.60 -7.31
CA SER A 13 -6.23 5.82 -6.61
C SER A 13 -5.70 5.48 -5.23
N LEU A 14 -4.42 5.73 -5.00
CA LEU A 14 -3.75 5.58 -3.71
C LEU A 14 -4.38 6.51 -2.67
N ALA A 15 -4.67 7.75 -3.04
CA ALA A 15 -5.31 8.73 -2.16
C ALA A 15 -6.67 8.24 -1.65
N ALA A 16 -7.50 7.67 -2.53
CA ALA A 16 -8.79 7.11 -2.13
C ALA A 16 -8.62 5.83 -1.29
N ALA A 17 -7.71 4.94 -1.70
CA ALA A 17 -7.49 3.67 -1.03
C ALA A 17 -6.95 3.85 0.39
N LYS A 18 -5.89 4.66 0.58
CA LYS A 18 -5.32 4.90 1.90
C LYS A 18 -6.31 5.57 2.86
N GLY A 19 -7.14 6.48 2.34
CA GLY A 19 -8.18 7.15 3.13
C GLY A 19 -9.24 6.20 3.71
N ILE A 20 -9.44 5.01 3.11
CA ILE A 20 -10.30 3.97 3.69
C ILE A 20 -9.65 3.39 4.94
N TYR A 21 -8.37 3.02 4.86
CA TYR A 21 -7.64 2.41 5.98
C TYR A 21 -7.40 3.42 7.12
N GLU A 22 -7.11 4.68 6.81
CA GLU A 22 -7.01 5.76 7.81
C GLU A 22 -8.34 5.92 8.59
N LYS A 23 -9.49 5.87 7.90
CA LYS A 23 -10.82 5.93 8.54
C LYS A 23 -11.13 4.73 9.44
N LEU A 24 -10.50 3.58 9.17
CA LEU A 24 -10.57 2.40 10.03
C LEU A 24 -9.62 2.49 11.23
N GLY A 25 -8.87 3.59 11.36
CA GLY A 25 -7.91 3.82 12.45
C GLY A 25 -6.56 3.13 12.24
N LEU A 26 -6.27 2.67 11.02
CA LEU A 26 -4.98 2.07 10.68
C LEU A 26 -3.97 3.13 10.31
N SER A 27 -2.71 2.89 10.70
CA SER A 27 -1.58 3.70 10.25
C SER A 27 -1.29 3.41 8.78
N VAL A 28 -0.99 4.45 8.01
CA VAL A 28 -0.51 4.35 6.64
C VAL A 28 0.87 4.98 6.56
N SER A 29 1.81 4.31 5.90
CA SER A 29 3.13 4.88 5.64
C SER A 29 3.05 6.12 4.74
N PRO A 30 4.12 6.93 4.67
CA PRO A 30 4.28 7.89 3.60
C PRO A 30 4.19 7.22 2.22
N GLU A 31 3.76 7.99 1.22
CA GLU A 31 3.82 7.58 -0.18
C GLU A 31 5.27 7.50 -0.65
N GLU A 32 5.59 6.42 -1.36
CA GLU A 32 6.88 6.21 -2.00
C GLU A 32 6.66 5.93 -3.49
N VAL A 33 7.49 6.51 -4.36
CA VAL A 33 7.47 6.23 -5.79
C VAL A 33 8.62 5.27 -6.11
N VAL A 34 8.29 4.10 -6.66
CA VAL A 34 9.24 3.08 -7.07
C VAL A 34 9.38 3.15 -8.58
N GLU A 35 10.28 4.01 -9.05
CA GLU A 35 10.49 4.31 -10.49
C GLU A 35 10.75 3.05 -11.33
N GLY A 36 11.54 2.10 -10.81
CA GLY A 36 11.87 0.85 -11.51
C GLY A 36 10.67 -0.07 -11.76
N GLU A 37 9.60 0.11 -10.99
CA GLU A 37 8.37 -0.67 -11.10
C GLU A 37 7.18 0.16 -11.62
N GLN A 38 7.40 1.45 -11.91
CA GLN A 38 6.37 2.39 -12.37
C GLN A 38 5.12 2.40 -11.47
N VAL A 39 5.34 2.32 -10.16
CA VAL A 39 4.27 2.38 -9.16
C VAL A 39 4.56 3.41 -8.09
N ARG A 40 3.49 3.93 -7.51
CA ARG A 40 3.50 4.60 -6.23
C ARG A 40 2.87 3.68 -5.21
N VAL A 41 3.44 3.65 -4.02
CA VAL A 41 3.11 2.65 -2.99
C VAL A 41 2.87 3.30 -1.63
N VAL A 42 2.03 2.68 -0.82
CA VAL A 42 1.97 2.88 0.64
C VAL A 42 1.83 1.53 1.34
N MET A 43 2.35 1.44 2.56
CA MET A 43 2.23 0.27 3.43
C MET A 43 1.25 0.55 4.56
N VAL A 44 0.37 -0.42 4.82
CA VAL A 44 -0.58 -0.41 5.95
C VAL A 44 -0.22 -1.59 6.88
N PRO A 45 0.40 -1.35 8.04
CA PRO A 45 0.71 -2.41 9.00
C PRO A 45 -0.56 -3.07 9.57
N VAL A 46 -0.62 -4.39 9.56
CA VAL A 46 -1.74 -5.19 10.09
C VAL A 46 -1.20 -6.44 10.81
N GLY A 47 -1.14 -6.37 12.14
CA GLY A 47 -0.52 -7.43 12.94
C GLY A 47 0.96 -7.60 12.57
N GLU A 48 1.34 -8.82 12.20
CA GLU A 48 2.72 -9.18 11.81
C GLU A 48 2.99 -9.01 10.30
N SER A 49 1.98 -8.65 9.51
CA SER A 49 2.08 -8.47 8.05
C SER A 49 1.69 -7.05 7.64
N ARG A 50 1.83 -6.74 6.35
CA ARG A 50 1.48 -5.43 5.78
C ARG A 50 0.54 -5.59 4.59
N LEU A 51 -0.35 -4.62 4.37
CA LEU A 51 -0.97 -4.42 3.07
C LEU A 51 -0.14 -3.42 2.28
N GLU A 52 0.17 -3.73 1.04
CA GLU A 52 0.87 -2.84 0.13
C GLU A 52 -0.14 -2.36 -0.91
N LEU A 53 -0.44 -1.06 -0.92
CA LEU A 53 -1.36 -0.49 -1.90
C LEU A 53 -0.53 0.11 -3.04
N LEU A 54 -0.82 -0.27 -4.28
CA LEU A 54 -0.03 0.05 -5.46
C LEU A 54 -0.89 0.83 -6.47
N GLU A 55 -0.50 2.05 -6.80
CA GLU A 55 -1.08 2.84 -7.91
C GLU A 55 -0.04 2.92 -9.04
N ALA A 56 -0.43 2.57 -10.26
CA ALA A 56 0.45 2.72 -11.42
C ALA A 56 0.76 4.20 -11.68
N THR A 57 2.03 4.53 -11.93
CA THR A 57 2.45 5.89 -12.32
C THR A 57 2.55 6.07 -13.83
N SER A 58 2.29 5.00 -14.58
CA SER A 58 2.20 4.96 -16.04
C SER A 58 0.92 4.24 -16.47
N GLU A 59 0.43 4.58 -17.68
CA GLU A 59 -0.57 3.78 -18.38
C GLU A 59 -0.01 2.43 -18.86
#